data_AF-A0A7Y9I9I6-F1
#
_entry.id   AF-A0A7Y9I9I6-F1
#
_cell.length_a   1.000
_cell.length_b   1.000
_cell.length_c   1.000
_cell.angle_alpha   90.00
_cell.angle_beta   90.00
_cell.angle_gamma   90.00
#
_symmetry.space_group_name_H-M   'P 1'
#
loop_
_entity.id
_entity.type
_entity.pdbx_description
1 polymer ?
#
loop_
_entity_poly.entity_id
_entity_poly.type
_entity_poly.pdbx_seq_one_letter_code
_entity_poly.pdbx_strand_id
1 'polypeptide(L)'
;MSELEPHRTDADGQEIRADGPVIVVTAMSLTAEARDALAAQLGPGHVVRDIRDAGSTADLVLVPPVSRRLIGGLKALFPGARVLIAEFSDPRFGADFAGPVARSVAAGADGYFVAPSLDELASITYEAAQGRPIAGVLTGGPEEQAHELPAAGPPDAGPGSPVIMIDLTAWPDDEVFRRFAGTIVDQLRDQGIAVVLRTAEQD
;
A
#
# COMPACT_ATOMS: atom_id res chain seq x y z
N MET A 1 -2.52 35.27 -28.44
CA MET A 1 -1.49 34.61 -27.63
C MET A 1 -1.79 34.97 -26.19
N SER A 2 -2.57 34.13 -25.50
CA SER A 2 -3.02 34.40 -24.13
C SER A 2 -1.85 34.36 -23.17
N GLU A 3 -1.76 35.44 -22.39
CA GLU A 3 -0.82 35.66 -21.30
C GLU A 3 -1.08 34.66 -20.16
N LEU A 4 0.01 34.15 -19.58
CA LEU A 4 -0.01 33.42 -18.32
C LEU A 4 -0.51 34.35 -17.21
N GLU A 5 -1.65 34.05 -16.60
CA GLU A 5 -2.07 34.78 -15.40
C GLU A 5 -1.24 34.38 -14.16
N PRO A 6 -1.02 35.31 -13.22
CA PRO A 6 0.11 35.26 -12.28
C PRO A 6 -0.24 34.55 -10.96
N HIS A 7 0.75 33.87 -10.40
CA HIS A 7 0.72 33.40 -9.01
C HIS A 7 0.61 34.59 -8.05
N ARG A 8 -0.36 34.56 -7.13
CA ARG A 8 -0.41 35.50 -6.00
C ARG A 8 -0.46 34.74 -4.68
N THR A 9 0.22 35.34 -3.71
CA THR A 9 0.42 34.84 -2.36
C THR A 9 -0.33 35.73 -1.38
N ASP A 10 -0.91 35.16 -0.33
CA ASP A 10 -1.57 35.92 0.74
C ASP A 10 -0.55 36.56 1.72
N ALA A 11 -1.07 37.25 2.74
CA ALA A 11 -0.28 37.95 3.75
C ALA A 11 0.59 37.00 4.62
N ASP A 12 0.31 35.69 4.58
CA ASP A 12 1.00 34.63 5.33
C ASP A 12 1.89 33.75 4.45
N GLY A 13 2.02 34.04 3.15
CA GLY A 13 2.90 33.31 2.25
C GLY A 13 2.28 32.06 1.61
N GLN A 14 0.96 31.84 1.70
CA GLN A 14 0.29 30.69 1.08
C GLN A 14 -0.18 30.99 -0.35
N GLU A 15 0.00 30.00 -1.24
CA GLU A 15 -0.52 30.00 -2.61
C GLU A 15 -2.04 29.87 -2.58
N ILE A 16 -2.73 30.91 -3.08
CA ILE A 16 -4.18 30.91 -3.24
C ILE A 16 -4.50 30.20 -4.57
N ARG A 17 -5.17 29.04 -4.54
CA ARG A 17 -5.67 28.41 -5.78
C ARG A 17 -6.69 29.32 -6.47
N ALA A 18 -6.55 29.49 -7.78
CA ALA A 18 -7.55 30.12 -8.62
C ALA A 18 -8.81 29.24 -8.74
N ASP A 19 -9.78 29.48 -7.85
CA ASP A 19 -11.23 29.29 -8.01
C ASP A 19 -11.73 28.09 -8.87
N GLY A 20 -11.34 26.85 -8.53
CA GLY A 20 -11.75 25.64 -9.26
C GLY A 20 -11.76 24.35 -8.41
N PRO A 21 -12.44 23.28 -8.88
CA PRO A 21 -12.51 22.01 -8.16
C PRO A 21 -11.14 21.31 -8.12
N VAL A 22 -10.90 20.52 -7.07
CA VAL A 22 -9.74 19.63 -6.95
C VAL A 22 -9.93 18.44 -7.90
N ILE A 23 -8.98 18.28 -8.84
CA ILE A 23 -9.02 17.24 -9.85
C ILE A 23 -8.18 16.04 -9.39
N VAL A 24 -8.87 14.94 -9.10
CA VAL A 24 -8.27 13.64 -8.81
C VAL A 24 -8.34 12.78 -10.06
N VAL A 25 -7.19 12.45 -10.62
CA VAL A 25 -7.07 11.52 -11.74
C VAL A 25 -6.77 10.12 -11.20
N THR A 26 -7.46 9.11 -11.70
CA THR A 26 -7.18 7.71 -11.38
C THR A 26 -6.61 6.98 -12.59
N ALA A 27 -5.45 6.34 -12.39
CA ALA A 27 -4.90 5.33 -13.30
C ALA A 27 -5.30 3.90 -12.88
N MET A 28 -6.25 3.78 -11.96
CA MET A 28 -6.90 2.53 -11.59
C MET A 28 -8.15 2.40 -12.44
N SER A 29 -8.43 1.20 -12.96
CA SER A 29 -9.58 0.92 -13.84
C SER A 29 -10.90 0.92 -13.06
N LEU A 30 -11.26 2.06 -12.47
CA LEU A 30 -12.50 2.26 -11.75
C LEU A 30 -13.67 2.35 -12.74
N THR A 31 -14.83 1.83 -12.34
CA THR A 31 -16.08 2.10 -13.07
C THR A 31 -16.47 3.57 -12.89
N ALA A 32 -17.38 4.07 -13.74
CA ALA A 32 -17.90 5.42 -13.57
C ALA A 32 -18.57 5.59 -12.20
N GLU A 33 -19.39 4.62 -11.80
CA GLU A 33 -20.05 4.57 -10.49
C GLU A 33 -19.05 4.62 -9.32
N ALA A 34 -17.94 3.88 -9.42
CA ALA A 34 -16.88 3.90 -8.41
C ALA A 34 -16.20 5.27 -8.29
N ARG A 35 -15.98 5.96 -9.42
CA ARG A 35 -15.42 7.31 -9.43
C ARG A 35 -16.37 8.33 -8.83
N ASP A 36 -17.66 8.24 -9.13
CA ASP A 36 -18.69 9.12 -8.59
C ASP A 36 -18.82 8.91 -7.07
N ALA A 37 -18.82 7.66 -6.63
CA ALA A 37 -18.81 7.31 -5.21
C ALA A 37 -17.57 7.85 -4.50
N LEU A 38 -16.38 7.69 -5.09
CA LEU A 38 -15.13 8.24 -4.54
C LEU A 38 -15.19 9.77 -4.46
N ALA A 39 -15.66 10.45 -5.50
CA ALA A 39 -15.81 11.91 -5.50
C ALA A 39 -16.75 12.39 -4.40
N ALA A 40 -17.87 11.69 -4.19
CA ALA A 40 -18.81 11.99 -3.12
C ALA A 40 -18.19 11.81 -1.72
N GLN A 41 -17.38 10.76 -1.52
CA GLN A 41 -16.68 10.50 -0.26
C GLN A 41 -15.56 11.51 0.03
N LEU A 42 -14.88 12.01 -1.01
CA LEU A 42 -13.89 13.10 -0.88
C LEU A 42 -14.54 14.44 -0.49
N GLY A 43 -15.84 14.58 -0.74
CA GLY A 43 -16.62 15.75 -0.38
C GLY A 43 -16.69 16.80 -1.49
N PRO A 44 -17.47 17.87 -1.26
CA PRO A 44 -17.75 18.89 -2.28
C PRO A 44 -16.47 19.55 -2.80
N GLY A 45 -16.49 19.90 -4.09
CA GLY A 45 -15.33 20.51 -4.76
C GLY A 45 -14.31 19.51 -5.31
N HIS A 46 -14.53 18.20 -5.20
CA HIS A 46 -13.68 17.19 -5.82
C HIS A 46 -14.30 16.61 -7.09
N VAL A 47 -13.47 16.36 -8.09
CA VAL A 47 -13.84 15.66 -9.32
C VAL A 47 -12.88 14.52 -9.53
N VAL A 48 -13.40 13.31 -9.71
CA VAL A 48 -12.59 12.12 -10.01
C VAL A 48 -12.70 11.76 -11.49
N ARG A 49 -11.56 11.71 -12.20
CA ARG A 49 -11.51 11.39 -13.63
C ARG A 49 -10.65 10.17 -13.92
N ASP A 50 -11.07 9.39 -14.89
CA ASP A 50 -10.20 8.37 -15.49
C ASP A 50 -9.02 9.05 -16.20
N ILE A 51 -7.83 8.49 -16.08
CA ILE A 51 -6.62 9.02 -16.75
C ILE A 51 -6.78 9.14 -18.27
N ARG A 52 -7.60 8.30 -18.89
CA ARG A 52 -7.87 8.34 -20.35
C ARG A 52 -8.66 9.58 -20.76
N ASP A 53 -9.43 10.15 -19.84
CA ASP A 53 -10.34 11.27 -20.08
C ASP A 53 -9.90 12.57 -19.36
N ALA A 54 -8.84 12.51 -18.57
CA ALA A 54 -8.43 13.58 -17.68
C ALA A 54 -7.79 14.80 -18.38
N GLY A 55 -7.28 14.63 -19.60
CA GLY A 55 -6.44 15.66 -20.23
C GLY A 55 -5.09 15.79 -19.52
N SER A 56 -4.56 17.01 -19.40
CA SER A 56 -3.26 17.31 -18.77
C SER A 56 -3.35 18.00 -17.40
N THR A 57 -4.55 18.15 -16.84
CA THR A 57 -4.79 18.85 -15.58
C THR A 57 -5.13 17.87 -14.47
N ALA A 58 -4.33 17.84 -13.40
CA ALA A 58 -4.60 17.06 -12.19
C ALA A 58 -3.93 17.71 -10.98
N ASP A 59 -4.59 17.66 -9.83
CA ASP A 59 -3.99 17.98 -8.53
C ASP A 59 -3.42 16.72 -7.86
N LEU A 60 -4.11 15.59 -8.05
CA LEU A 60 -3.77 14.29 -7.51
C LEU A 60 -3.86 13.24 -8.61
N VAL A 61 -2.92 12.29 -8.62
CA VAL A 61 -2.98 11.09 -9.45
C VAL A 61 -2.95 9.86 -8.54
N LEU A 62 -4.05 9.13 -8.46
CA LEU A 62 -4.16 7.86 -7.76
C LEU A 62 -3.72 6.73 -8.70
N VAL A 63 -2.72 5.96 -8.29
CA VAL A 63 -2.20 4.82 -9.05
C VAL A 63 -2.04 3.59 -8.17
N PRO A 64 -2.19 2.37 -8.73
CA PRO A 64 -1.81 1.17 -8.00
C PRO A 64 -0.28 1.11 -7.84
N PRO A 65 0.28 0.15 -7.08
CA PRO A 65 1.72 -0.12 -7.10
C PRO A 65 2.22 -0.34 -8.53
N VAL A 66 3.11 0.53 -9.00
CA VAL A 66 3.61 0.55 -10.38
C VAL A 66 5.10 0.84 -10.45
N SER A 67 5.71 0.57 -11.62
CA SER A 67 7.13 0.79 -11.85
C SER A 67 7.55 2.27 -11.73
N ARG A 68 8.81 2.50 -11.37
CA ARG A 68 9.43 3.84 -11.36
C ARG A 68 9.31 4.56 -12.70
N ARG A 69 9.40 3.81 -13.82
CA ARG A 69 9.25 4.36 -15.17
C ARG A 69 7.86 4.94 -15.40
N LEU A 70 6.81 4.23 -14.97
CA LEU A 70 5.44 4.72 -15.08
C LEU A 70 5.22 5.94 -14.18
N ILE A 71 5.73 5.93 -12.95
CA ILE A 71 5.67 7.11 -12.06
C ILE A 71 6.33 8.33 -12.72
N GLY A 72 7.50 8.16 -13.35
CA GLY A 72 8.17 9.22 -14.09
C GLY A 72 7.31 9.75 -15.25
N GLY A 73 6.67 8.87 -16.02
CA GLY A 73 5.75 9.24 -17.09
C GLY A 73 4.54 10.02 -16.60
N LEU A 74 3.94 9.60 -15.47
CA LEU A 74 2.79 10.28 -14.87
C LEU A 74 3.15 11.68 -14.37
N LYS A 75 4.33 11.84 -13.75
CA LYS A 75 4.83 13.16 -13.34
C LYS A 75 5.10 14.09 -14.52
N ALA A 76 5.50 13.54 -15.66
CA ALA A 76 5.67 14.32 -16.89
C ALA A 76 4.32 14.69 -17.53
N LEU A 77 3.33 13.79 -17.47
CA LEU A 77 1.98 14.01 -18.00
C LEU A 77 1.18 15.03 -17.18
N PHE A 78 1.35 15.01 -15.86
CA PHE A 78 0.68 15.91 -14.91
C PHE A 78 1.70 16.69 -14.08
N PRO A 79 2.39 17.68 -14.69
CA PRO A 79 3.40 18.47 -14.00
C PRO A 79 2.73 19.29 -12.89
N GLY A 80 3.07 18.99 -11.62
CA GLY A 80 2.50 19.65 -10.44
C GLY A 80 1.55 18.79 -9.63
N ALA A 81 1.04 17.69 -10.20
CA ALA A 81 0.18 16.76 -9.47
C ALA A 81 0.98 15.96 -8.43
N ARG A 82 0.36 15.71 -7.28
CA ARG A 82 0.86 14.72 -6.32
C ARG A 82 0.45 13.32 -6.78
N VAL A 83 1.42 12.41 -6.95
CA VAL A 83 1.16 11.01 -7.30
C VAL A 83 1.07 10.20 -6.01
N LEU A 84 -0.08 9.57 -5.76
CA LEU A 84 -0.31 8.71 -4.61
C LEU A 84 -0.43 7.25 -5.05
N ILE A 85 0.32 6.38 -4.39
CA ILE A 85 0.21 4.93 -4.58
C ILE A 85 -0.83 4.41 -3.60
N ALA A 86 -1.86 3.72 -4.11
CA ALA A 86 -2.93 3.16 -3.31
C ALA A 86 -3.12 1.67 -3.62
N GLU A 87 -3.27 0.87 -2.57
CA GLU A 87 -3.83 -0.47 -2.65
C GLU A 87 -5.23 -0.40 -2.02
N PHE A 88 -6.25 -0.86 -2.73
CA PHE A 88 -7.59 -0.96 -2.17
C PHE A 88 -8.40 -2.00 -2.91
N SER A 89 -9.38 -2.60 -2.24
CA SER A 89 -10.37 -3.45 -2.86
C SER A 89 -11.74 -3.09 -2.31
N ASP A 90 -12.73 -3.00 -3.18
CA ASP A 90 -14.12 -2.80 -2.82
C ASP A 90 -15.01 -3.64 -3.77
N PRO A 91 -15.51 -4.79 -3.30
CA PRO A 91 -16.31 -5.69 -4.13
C PRO A 91 -17.63 -5.06 -4.57
N ARG A 92 -18.15 -4.04 -3.84
CA ARG A 92 -19.38 -3.32 -4.22
C ARG A 92 -19.25 -2.63 -5.57
N PHE A 93 -18.02 -2.23 -5.92
CA PHE A 93 -17.71 -1.55 -7.16
C PHE A 93 -16.88 -2.40 -8.14
N GLY A 94 -16.69 -3.69 -7.83
CA GLY A 94 -15.82 -4.58 -8.61
C GLY A 94 -14.36 -4.13 -8.65
N ALA A 95 -13.92 -3.37 -7.64
CA ALA A 95 -12.56 -2.87 -7.55
C ALA A 95 -11.69 -3.88 -6.79
N ASP A 96 -10.63 -4.36 -7.45
CA ASP A 96 -9.61 -5.18 -6.80
C ASP A 96 -8.22 -4.72 -7.23
N PHE A 97 -7.61 -3.89 -6.38
CA PHE A 97 -6.27 -3.35 -6.55
C PHE A 97 -5.41 -3.67 -5.33
N ALA A 98 -5.70 -4.79 -4.65
CA ALA A 98 -4.87 -5.28 -3.56
C ALA A 98 -3.47 -5.62 -4.06
N GLY A 99 -2.46 -4.98 -3.47
CA GLY A 99 -1.07 -5.27 -3.74
C GLY A 99 -0.45 -6.15 -2.65
N PRO A 100 0.90 -6.25 -2.64
CA PRO A 100 1.60 -7.07 -1.68
C PRO A 100 1.32 -6.68 -0.22
N VAL A 101 1.15 -5.39 0.08
CA VAL A 101 0.92 -4.94 1.46
C VAL A 101 -0.45 -5.38 1.95
N ALA A 102 -1.51 -5.14 1.17
CA ALA A 102 -2.87 -5.58 1.48
C ALA A 102 -2.94 -7.10 1.65
N ARG A 103 -2.20 -7.87 0.84
CA ARG A 103 -2.13 -9.34 1.00
C ARG A 103 -1.41 -9.77 2.27
N SER A 104 -0.32 -9.11 2.64
CA SER A 104 0.38 -9.38 3.92
C SER A 104 -0.52 -9.09 5.12
N VAL A 105 -1.26 -7.98 5.09
CA VAL A 105 -2.24 -7.64 6.14
C VAL A 105 -3.36 -8.69 6.19
N ALA A 106 -3.92 -9.08 5.05
CA ALA A 106 -4.93 -10.14 4.98
C ALA A 106 -4.44 -11.51 5.47
N ALA A 107 -3.13 -11.77 5.38
CA ALA A 107 -2.49 -12.98 5.91
C ALA A 107 -2.18 -12.91 7.41
N GLY A 108 -2.51 -11.80 8.09
CA GLY A 108 -2.35 -11.63 9.54
C GLY A 108 -1.10 -10.84 9.97
N ALA A 109 -0.48 -10.06 9.08
CA ALA A 109 0.56 -9.13 9.51
C ALA A 109 -0.02 -8.03 10.43
N ASP A 110 0.63 -7.79 11.58
CA ASP A 110 0.19 -6.79 12.57
C ASP A 110 0.35 -5.33 12.10
N GLY A 111 1.15 -5.09 11.05
CA GLY A 111 1.31 -3.76 10.47
C GLY A 111 2.30 -3.68 9.32
N TYR A 112 2.35 -2.50 8.69
CA TYR A 112 3.30 -2.14 7.64
C TYR A 112 3.78 -0.70 7.88
N PHE A 113 5.07 -0.45 7.68
CA PHE A 113 5.66 0.88 7.75
C PHE A 113 6.85 1.00 6.80
N VAL A 114 7.19 2.24 6.47
CA VAL A 114 8.40 2.59 5.71
C VAL A 114 9.28 3.45 6.61
N ALA A 115 10.52 3.04 6.80
CA ALA A 115 11.53 3.81 7.51
C ALA A 115 12.63 4.28 6.54
N PRO A 116 12.90 5.59 6.41
CA PRO A 116 13.95 6.14 5.55
C PRO A 116 15.35 6.02 6.19
N SER A 117 15.43 5.68 7.47
CA SER A 117 16.69 5.57 8.23
C SER A 117 16.66 4.43 9.25
N LEU A 118 17.84 4.01 9.71
CA LEU A 118 17.96 3.00 10.77
C LEU A 118 17.40 3.50 12.11
N ASP A 119 17.57 4.79 12.40
CA ASP A 119 17.07 5.40 13.63
C ASP A 119 15.53 5.38 13.66
N GLU A 120 14.89 5.70 12.54
CA GLU A 120 13.43 5.60 12.42
C GLU A 120 12.95 4.15 12.47
N LEU A 121 13.66 3.21 11.85
CA LEU A 121 13.37 1.78 11.95
C LEU A 121 13.40 1.33 13.42
N ALA A 122 14.48 1.65 14.14
CA ALA A 122 14.64 1.31 15.55
C ALA A 122 13.54 1.93 16.41
N SER A 123 13.20 3.19 16.17
CA SER A 123 12.13 3.88 16.88
C SER A 123 10.77 3.21 16.67
N ILE A 124 10.39 2.92 15.42
CA ILE A 124 9.08 2.30 15.13
C ILE A 124 9.02 0.88 15.70
N THR A 125 10.08 0.09 15.56
CA THR A 125 10.13 -1.26 16.13
C THR A 125 10.07 -1.24 17.66
N TYR A 126 10.75 -0.29 18.31
CA TYR A 126 10.67 -0.13 19.76
C TYR A 126 9.25 0.19 20.22
N GLU A 127 8.58 1.14 19.55
CA GLU A 127 7.19 1.50 19.84
C GLU A 127 6.23 0.31 19.66
N ALA A 128 6.40 -0.46 18.58
CA ALA A 128 5.63 -1.68 18.33
C ALA A 128 5.83 -2.73 19.44
N ALA A 129 7.06 -2.92 19.92
CA ALA A 129 7.36 -3.83 21.02
C ALA A 129 6.72 -3.40 22.36
N GLN A 130 6.38 -2.11 22.51
CA GLN A 130 5.61 -1.59 23.64
C GLN A 130 4.09 -1.71 23.45
N GLY A 131 3.63 -2.40 22.40
CA GLY A 131 2.21 -2.55 22.07
C GLY A 131 1.57 -1.29 21.51
N ARG A 132 2.37 -0.30 21.08
CA ARG A 132 1.83 0.90 20.42
C ARG A 132 1.46 0.58 18.97
N PRO A 133 0.38 1.17 18.44
CA PRO A 133 0.00 0.97 17.05
C PRO A 133 1.12 1.46 16.11
N ILE A 134 1.45 0.64 15.12
CA ILE A 134 2.46 0.96 14.11
C ILE A 134 1.90 2.05 13.18
N ALA A 135 2.54 3.22 13.18
CA ALA A 135 2.20 4.30 12.27
C ALA A 135 2.48 3.89 10.81
N GLY A 136 1.46 3.95 9.95
CA GLY A 136 1.51 3.45 8.57
C GLY A 136 0.34 2.55 8.19
N VAL A 137 -0.43 2.07 9.17
CA VAL A 137 -1.73 1.43 8.93
C VAL A 137 -2.74 2.50 8.49
N LEU A 138 -2.94 2.63 7.18
CA LEU A 138 -4.19 3.18 6.66
C LEU A 138 -5.25 2.10 6.90
N THR A 139 -6.02 2.27 7.96
CA THR A 139 -7.02 1.32 8.47
C THR A 139 -7.86 0.70 7.36
N GLY A 140 -7.78 -0.63 7.25
CA GLY A 140 -8.63 -1.46 6.41
C GLY A 140 -8.94 -2.76 7.13
N GLY A 141 -9.67 -2.68 8.24
CA GLY A 141 -10.21 -3.83 8.95
C GLY A 141 -11.17 -3.37 10.05
N PRO A 142 -12.42 -3.88 10.12
CA PRO A 142 -13.38 -3.48 11.13
C PRO A 142 -12.91 -3.94 12.52
N GLU A 143 -13.11 -3.07 13.51
CA GLU A 143 -13.19 -3.47 14.91
C GLU A 143 -14.28 -4.55 15.09
N GLU A 144 -14.08 -5.45 16.05
CA GLU A 144 -14.98 -6.52 16.52
C GLU A 144 -15.14 -7.78 15.66
N GLN A 145 -14.31 -8.79 15.96
CA GLN A 145 -14.78 -9.94 16.74
C GLN A 145 -13.57 -10.67 17.36
N ALA A 146 -13.41 -10.49 18.67
CA ALA A 146 -12.53 -11.32 19.48
C ALA A 146 -13.05 -12.77 19.42
N HIS A 147 -12.40 -13.61 18.61
CA HIS A 147 -12.43 -15.04 18.84
C HIS A 147 -11.38 -15.32 19.91
N GLU A 148 -11.83 -15.56 21.14
CA GLU A 148 -10.98 -16.04 22.23
C GLU A 148 -10.22 -17.29 21.76
N LEU A 149 -8.92 -17.13 21.53
CA LEU A 149 -7.98 -18.24 21.52
C LEU A 149 -7.81 -18.70 22.98
N PRO A 150 -7.91 -20.01 23.27
CA PRO A 150 -7.68 -20.48 24.63
C PRO A 150 -6.24 -20.16 25.05
N ALA A 151 -6.10 -19.64 26.28
CA ALA A 151 -4.83 -19.29 26.88
C ALA A 151 -3.83 -20.45 26.76
N ALA A 152 -2.78 -20.25 25.97
CA ALA A 152 -1.66 -21.18 25.91
C ALA A 152 -0.94 -21.15 27.26
N GLY A 153 -1.01 -22.28 27.98
CA GLY A 153 -0.11 -22.56 29.10
C GLY A 153 1.36 -22.60 28.64
N PRO A 154 2.32 -22.65 29.58
CA PRO A 154 3.74 -22.55 29.24
C PRO A 154 4.16 -23.69 28.29
N PRO A 155 5.12 -23.44 27.38
CA PRO A 155 5.51 -24.43 26.38
C PRO A 155 6.21 -25.61 27.05
N ASP A 156 5.54 -26.76 27.04
CA ASP A 156 6.16 -28.07 27.22
C ASP A 156 6.83 -28.45 25.90
N ALA A 157 8.16 -28.59 25.90
CA ALA A 157 8.94 -28.91 24.72
C ALA A 157 8.91 -30.43 24.46
N GLY A 158 8.03 -30.86 23.55
CA GLY A 158 7.91 -32.21 22.98
C GLY A 158 7.64 -32.17 21.46
N PRO A 159 7.83 -33.28 20.72
CA PRO A 159 8.22 -33.25 19.32
C PRO A 159 7.07 -32.85 18.37
N GLY A 160 7.30 -31.75 17.67
CA GLY A 160 6.44 -31.18 16.64
C GLY A 160 7.01 -29.83 16.25
N SER A 161 8.21 -29.82 15.67
CA SER A 161 8.84 -28.57 15.24
C SER A 161 7.87 -27.84 14.30
N PRO A 162 7.59 -26.54 14.50
CA PRO A 162 6.68 -25.81 13.63
C PRO A 162 7.21 -25.89 12.19
N VAL A 163 6.40 -26.42 11.28
CA VAL A 163 6.72 -26.44 9.85
C VAL A 163 6.18 -25.14 9.26
N ILE A 164 7.07 -24.25 8.83
CA ILE A 164 6.68 -23.04 8.10
C ILE A 164 6.64 -23.39 6.62
N MET A 165 5.46 -23.22 6.00
CA MET A 165 5.31 -23.31 4.56
C MET A 165 5.54 -21.92 3.94
N ILE A 166 6.51 -21.82 3.04
CA ILE A 166 6.75 -20.60 2.26
C ILE A 166 6.30 -20.88 0.82
N ASP A 167 5.23 -20.20 0.41
CA ASP A 167 4.72 -20.28 -0.95
C ASP A 167 5.45 -19.27 -1.85
N LEU A 168 6.46 -19.77 -2.57
CA LEU A 168 7.26 -18.96 -3.49
C LEU A 168 6.48 -18.65 -4.78
N THR A 169 5.32 -19.26 -5.02
CA THR A 169 4.47 -18.93 -6.17
C THR A 169 3.72 -17.61 -5.99
N ALA A 170 3.50 -17.20 -4.73
CA ALA A 170 2.92 -15.90 -4.41
C ALA A 170 3.93 -14.74 -4.49
N TRP A 171 5.19 -15.06 -4.77
CA TRP A 171 6.33 -14.16 -4.75
C TRP A 171 6.69 -13.76 -6.20
N PRO A 172 7.11 -12.50 -6.47
CA PRO A 172 7.56 -12.10 -7.79
C PRO A 172 8.72 -12.98 -8.28
N ASP A 173 8.69 -13.34 -9.57
CA ASP A 173 9.76 -14.07 -10.24
C ASP A 173 10.97 -13.14 -10.53
N ASP A 174 11.67 -12.78 -9.46
CA ASP A 174 12.80 -11.86 -9.48
C ASP A 174 13.99 -12.45 -8.69
N GLU A 175 15.20 -12.32 -9.23
CA GLU A 175 16.43 -12.90 -8.66
C GLU A 175 16.77 -12.32 -7.28
N VAL A 176 16.49 -11.03 -7.05
CA VAL A 176 16.69 -10.38 -5.76
C VAL A 176 15.74 -10.97 -4.73
N PHE A 177 14.48 -11.18 -5.12
CA PHE A 177 13.46 -11.73 -4.24
C PHE A 177 13.73 -13.21 -3.91
N ARG A 178 14.22 -13.99 -4.87
CA ARG A 178 14.70 -15.37 -4.64
C ARG A 178 15.90 -15.43 -3.70
N ARG A 179 16.86 -14.52 -3.84
CA ARG A 179 18.02 -14.43 -2.93
C ARG A 179 17.60 -14.08 -1.51
N PHE A 180 16.64 -13.15 -1.37
CA PHE A 180 16.05 -12.81 -0.08
C PHE A 180 15.30 -14.00 0.54
N ALA A 181 14.49 -14.71 -0.26
CA ALA A 181 13.80 -15.93 0.16
C ALA A 181 14.77 -16.97 0.70
N GLY A 182 15.86 -17.23 -0.03
CA GLY A 182 16.92 -18.17 0.40
C GLY A 182 17.52 -17.78 1.75
N THR A 183 17.78 -16.49 1.96
CA THR A 183 18.34 -15.99 3.23
C THR A 183 17.39 -16.25 4.41
N ILE A 184 16.09 -16.03 4.23
CA ILE A 184 15.08 -16.31 5.26
C ILE A 184 14.98 -17.82 5.53
N VAL A 185 14.95 -18.63 4.48
CA VAL A 185 14.85 -20.10 4.59
C VAL A 185 16.05 -20.66 5.35
N ASP A 186 17.25 -20.21 5.02
CA ASP A 186 18.48 -20.64 5.68
C ASP A 186 18.47 -20.22 7.16
N GLN A 187 18.08 -18.98 7.44
CA GLN A 187 17.97 -18.49 8.82
C GLN A 187 16.95 -19.29 9.65
N LEU A 188 15.78 -19.61 9.09
CA LEU A 188 14.76 -20.42 9.77
C LEU A 188 15.27 -21.84 10.04
N ARG A 189 15.97 -22.46 9.07
CA ARG A 189 16.57 -23.79 9.22
C ARG A 189 17.67 -23.80 10.28
N ASP A 190 18.50 -22.76 10.32
CA ASP A 190 19.54 -22.60 11.35
C ASP A 190 18.95 -22.46 12.76
N GLN A 191 17.72 -21.95 12.87
CA GLN A 191 16.95 -21.90 14.12
C GLN A 191 16.22 -23.22 14.45
N GLY A 192 16.43 -24.28 13.66
CA GLY A 192 15.79 -25.59 13.84
C GLY A 192 14.33 -25.63 13.38
N ILE A 193 13.86 -24.63 12.64
CA ILE A 193 12.50 -24.57 12.11
C ILE A 193 12.46 -25.32 10.78
N ALA A 194 11.55 -26.28 10.66
CA ALA A 194 11.34 -27.00 9.42
C ALA A 194 10.67 -26.09 8.39
N VAL A 195 11.26 -25.93 7.20
CA VAL A 195 10.71 -25.07 6.14
C VAL A 195 10.39 -25.91 4.91
N VAL A 196 9.14 -25.81 4.44
CA VAL A 196 8.67 -26.42 3.18
C VAL A 196 8.47 -25.30 2.16
N LEU A 197 9.15 -25.42 1.02
CA LEU A 197 8.99 -24.49 -0.09
C LEU A 197 7.97 -25.04 -1.08
N ARG A 198 6.97 -24.23 -1.42
CA ARG A 198 6.09 -24.52 -2.56
C ARG A 198 6.59 -23.71 -3.76
N THR A 199 7.07 -24.42 -4.78
CA THR A 199 7.52 -23.86 -6.06
C THR A 199 6.54 -24.21 -7.17
N ALA A 200 6.53 -23.45 -8.26
CA ALA A 200 5.61 -23.67 -9.39
C ALA A 200 5.89 -24.95 -10.19
N GLU A 201 7.04 -25.61 -9.98
CA GLU A 201 7.29 -26.97 -10.43
C GLU A 201 7.16 -27.92 -9.24
N GLN A 202 6.12 -28.74 -9.27
CA GLN A 202 6.12 -30.21 -9.06
C GLN A 202 4.68 -30.71 -9.24
N ASP A 203 4.36 -31.08 -10.49
CA ASP A 203 3.40 -32.13 -10.84
C ASP A 203 4.02 -32.93 -12.00
#